data_AF-A0A318MR15-F1
#
_entry.id   AF-A0A318MR15-F1
#
_cell.length_a   1.000
_cell.length_b   1.000
_cell.length_c   1.000
_cell.angle_alpha   90.00
_cell.angle_beta   90.00
_cell.angle_gamma   90.00
#
_symmetry.space_group_name_H-M   'P 1'
#
loop_
_entity.id
_entity.type
_entity.pdbx_description
1 polymer ?
#
loop_
_entity_poly.entity_id
_entity_poly.type
_entity_poly.pdbx_seq_one_letter_code
_entity_poly.pdbx_strand_id
1 'polypeptide(L)'
;MNTTTSLQDDVKQLSQDPQLMLTAGRQALDSIMRILDGTHQPEAIGHDRLTRMAALIETSLPHRDALLVATINPDTTRDDLTTITEQPHDPAAVKLIFTSLTTCFEGRTPVNQERADRAYNLFDQLTAAVGPTPHLSASRAYLAWAARDPDQASSYMVQALTLDRTNNLAALIALALSKNINPTDD
;
A
#
# COMPACT_ATOMS: atom_id res chain seq x y z
N MET A 1 24.39 -8.81 19.12
CA MET A 1 23.79 -7.47 19.01
C MET A 1 23.14 -7.41 17.65
N ASN A 2 21.82 -7.54 17.57
CA ASN A 2 21.11 -7.34 16.29
C ASN A 2 21.00 -5.83 16.10
N THR A 3 21.72 -5.29 15.12
CA THR A 3 21.56 -3.92 14.65
C THR A 3 20.22 -3.83 13.93
N THR A 4 19.22 -3.27 14.61
CA THR A 4 17.96 -2.86 14.00
C THR A 4 18.25 -1.87 12.87
N THR A 5 17.82 -2.17 11.64
CA THR A 5 18.05 -1.27 10.49
C THR A 5 17.11 -0.08 10.55
N SER A 6 17.61 1.11 10.20
CA SER A 6 16.76 2.31 10.09
C SER A 6 16.06 2.36 8.73
N LEU A 7 14.89 3.01 8.67
CA LEU A 7 14.18 3.26 7.40
C LEU A 7 15.09 3.93 6.36
N GLN A 8 15.91 4.90 6.78
CA GLN A 8 16.79 5.64 5.88
C GLN A 8 17.89 4.75 5.28
N ASP A 9 18.42 3.80 6.06
CA ASP A 9 19.40 2.84 5.57
C ASP A 9 18.78 1.88 4.55
N ASP A 10 17.58 1.36 4.83
CA ASP A 10 16.87 0.46 3.93
C ASP A 10 16.47 1.17 2.63
N VAL A 11 15.95 2.40 2.71
CA VAL A 11 15.62 3.25 1.54
C VAL A 11 16.85 3.46 0.66
N LYS A 12 17.99 3.80 1.28
CA LYS A 12 19.25 4.02 0.56
C LYS A 12 19.74 2.74 -0.12
N GLN A 13 19.75 1.61 0.59
CA GLN A 13 20.17 0.32 0.04
C GLN A 13 19.31 -0.11 -1.14
N LEU A 14 17.98 -0.08 -0.98
CA LEU A 14 17.03 -0.48 -2.02
C LEU A 14 17.13 0.40 -3.26
N SER A 15 17.40 1.68 -3.09
CA SER A 15 17.57 2.63 -4.21
C SER A 15 18.87 2.44 -4.98
N GLN A 16 19.88 1.79 -4.37
CA GLN A 16 21.22 1.60 -4.95
C GLN A 16 21.43 0.19 -5.52
N ASP A 17 20.65 -0.80 -5.09
CA ASP A 17 20.77 -2.19 -5.49
C ASP A 17 19.45 -2.74 -6.07
N PRO A 18 19.32 -2.77 -7.41
CA PRO A 18 18.12 -3.31 -8.08
C PRO A 18 17.82 -4.77 -7.76
N GLN A 19 18.86 -5.59 -7.52
CA GLN A 19 18.67 -7.01 -7.21
C GLN A 19 18.15 -7.20 -5.78
N LEU A 20 18.61 -6.37 -4.85
CA LEU A 20 18.08 -6.31 -3.50
C LEU A 20 16.62 -5.81 -3.51
N MET A 21 16.31 -4.76 -4.28
CA MET A 21 14.94 -4.27 -4.49
C MET A 21 14.02 -5.40 -4.97
N LEU A 22 14.43 -6.13 -6.01
CA LEU A 22 13.65 -7.24 -6.56
C LEU A 22 13.41 -8.35 -5.53
N THR A 23 14.47 -8.74 -4.80
CA THR A 23 14.39 -9.83 -3.82
C THR A 23 13.54 -9.43 -2.61
N ALA A 24 13.71 -8.21 -2.10
CA ALA A 24 12.92 -7.67 -1.00
C ALA A 24 11.46 -7.49 -1.42
N GLY A 25 11.22 -7.01 -2.64
CA GLY A 25 9.88 -6.86 -3.24
C GLY A 25 9.11 -8.17 -3.25
N ARG A 26 9.69 -9.24 -3.78
CA ARG A 26 9.08 -10.58 -3.80
C ARG A 26 8.77 -11.09 -2.40
N GLN A 27 9.68 -10.91 -1.44
CA GLN A 27 9.46 -11.31 -0.04
C GLN A 27 8.33 -10.51 0.63
N ALA A 28 8.23 -9.22 0.31
CA ALA A 28 7.16 -8.35 0.80
C ALA A 28 5.81 -8.77 0.22
N LEU A 29 5.70 -9.01 -1.09
CA LEU A 29 4.48 -9.50 -1.74
C LEU A 29 4.00 -10.82 -1.12
N ASP A 30 4.91 -11.77 -0.91
CA ASP A 30 4.61 -13.03 -0.24
C ASP A 30 4.06 -12.85 1.18
N SER A 31 4.60 -11.88 1.91
CA SER A 31 4.15 -11.57 3.28
C SER A 31 2.78 -10.89 3.24
N ILE A 32 2.62 -9.89 2.37
CA ILE A 32 1.36 -9.15 2.15
C ILE A 32 0.23 -10.11 1.82
N MET A 33 0.41 -10.98 0.83
CA MET A 33 -0.64 -11.94 0.45
C MET A 33 -1.04 -12.84 1.62
N ARG A 34 -0.06 -13.42 2.34
CA ARG A 34 -0.38 -14.29 3.48
C ARG A 34 -1.13 -13.56 4.60
N ILE A 35 -0.77 -12.30 4.86
CA ILE A 35 -1.46 -11.45 5.84
C ILE A 35 -2.89 -11.18 5.36
N LEU A 36 -3.07 -10.72 4.12
CA LEU A 36 -4.37 -10.36 3.58
C LEU A 36 -5.32 -11.57 3.44
N ASP A 37 -4.78 -12.76 3.18
CA ASP A 37 -5.52 -14.02 3.13
C ASP A 37 -5.81 -14.61 4.52
N GLY A 38 -5.29 -14.00 5.60
CA GLY A 38 -5.47 -14.48 6.98
C GLY A 38 -4.69 -15.76 7.31
N THR A 39 -3.75 -16.17 6.45
CA THR A 39 -2.90 -17.36 6.66
C THR A 39 -1.66 -17.06 7.50
N HIS A 40 -1.40 -15.79 7.83
CA HIS A 40 -0.35 -15.34 8.73
C HIS A 40 -0.94 -14.66 9.96
N GLN A 41 -0.43 -14.99 11.15
CA GLN A 41 -0.81 -14.25 12.36
C GLN A 41 -0.12 -12.87 12.37
N PRO A 42 -0.85 -11.78 12.68
CA PRO A 42 -0.32 -10.41 12.64
C PRO A 42 0.89 -10.16 13.53
N GLU A 43 1.08 -10.92 14.61
CA GLU A 43 2.10 -10.66 15.63
C GLU A 43 3.52 -11.15 15.28
N ALA A 44 3.71 -11.79 14.11
CA ALA A 44 4.95 -12.51 13.78
C ALA A 44 5.92 -11.76 12.83
N ILE A 45 5.59 -10.55 12.37
CA ILE A 45 6.45 -9.81 11.45
C ILE A 45 7.54 -9.08 12.25
N GLY A 46 8.79 -9.55 12.14
CA GLY A 46 9.93 -8.91 12.80
C GLY A 46 10.14 -7.47 12.34
N HIS A 47 10.62 -6.61 13.24
CA HIS A 47 10.84 -5.18 13.00
C HIS A 47 11.62 -4.89 11.71
N ASP A 48 12.75 -5.57 11.48
CA ASP A 48 13.58 -5.35 10.29
C ASP A 48 12.80 -5.62 8.98
N ARG A 49 11.87 -6.58 9.00
CA ARG A 49 11.00 -6.87 7.85
C ARG A 49 9.95 -5.78 7.66
N LEU A 50 9.35 -5.28 8.74
CA LEU A 50 8.43 -4.14 8.68
C LEU A 50 9.13 -2.90 8.14
N THR A 51 10.33 -2.58 8.64
CA THR A 51 11.14 -1.44 8.17
C THR A 51 11.45 -1.58 6.68
N ARG A 52 11.83 -2.77 6.22
CA ARG A 52 12.13 -3.03 4.80
C ARG A 52 10.89 -2.93 3.92
N MET A 53 9.74 -3.41 4.39
CA MET A 53 8.46 -3.25 3.68
C MET A 53 8.05 -1.79 3.56
N ALA A 54 8.20 -1.01 4.63
CA ALA A 54 7.97 0.43 4.60
C ALA A 54 8.91 1.13 3.61
N ALA A 55 10.20 0.76 3.62
CA ALA A 55 11.18 1.30 2.68
C ALA A 55 10.81 1.01 1.21
N LEU A 56 10.28 -0.19 0.90
CA LEU A 56 9.77 -0.52 -0.45
C LEU A 56 8.62 0.40 -0.88
N ILE A 57 7.67 0.65 0.02
CA ILE A 57 6.52 1.53 -0.24
C ILE A 57 7.00 2.97 -0.49
N GLU A 58 7.99 3.43 0.26
CA GLU A 58 8.52 4.80 0.13
C GLU A 58 9.41 4.99 -1.11
N THR A 59 10.02 3.93 -1.63
CA THR A 59 10.97 4.03 -2.76
C THR A 59 10.38 3.59 -4.11
N SER A 60 9.25 2.88 -4.10
CA SER A 60 8.72 2.25 -5.31
C SER A 60 7.20 2.33 -5.39
N LEU A 61 6.71 3.21 -6.27
CA LEU A 61 5.27 3.32 -6.57
C LEU A 61 4.65 1.98 -6.99
N PRO A 62 5.31 1.13 -7.82
CA PRO A 62 4.78 -0.20 -8.14
C PRO A 62 4.53 -1.09 -6.91
N HIS A 63 5.39 -1.04 -5.90
CA HIS A 63 5.21 -1.84 -4.68
C HIS A 63 4.07 -1.29 -3.81
N ARG A 64 3.95 0.04 -3.71
CA ARG A 64 2.79 0.69 -3.08
C ARG A 64 1.49 0.27 -3.79
N ASP A 65 1.46 0.36 -5.10
CA ASP A 65 0.26 0.10 -5.90
C ASP A 65 -0.13 -1.38 -5.85
N ALA A 66 0.85 -2.29 -5.84
CA ALA A 66 0.61 -3.72 -5.62
C ALA A 66 -0.07 -3.99 -4.25
N LEU A 67 0.36 -3.33 -3.18
CA LEU A 67 -0.27 -3.45 -1.86
C LEU A 67 -1.73 -2.94 -1.87
N LEU A 68 -1.99 -1.80 -2.53
CA LEU A 68 -3.34 -1.27 -2.64
C LEU A 68 -4.25 -2.20 -3.44
N VAL A 69 -3.80 -2.66 -4.62
CA VAL A 69 -4.55 -3.61 -5.46
C VAL A 69 -4.79 -4.91 -4.71
N ALA A 70 -3.76 -5.47 -4.06
CA ALA A 70 -3.90 -6.68 -3.26
C ALA A 70 -4.96 -6.52 -2.17
N THR A 71 -5.10 -5.33 -1.59
CA THR A 71 -6.07 -5.06 -0.51
C THR A 71 -7.50 -4.97 -1.04
N ILE A 72 -7.73 -4.21 -2.11
CA ILE A 72 -9.08 -3.91 -2.62
C ILE A 72 -9.62 -4.97 -3.57
N ASN A 73 -8.75 -5.78 -4.19
CA ASN A 73 -9.12 -6.82 -5.14
C ASN A 73 -8.69 -8.20 -4.62
N PRO A 74 -9.60 -8.98 -4.00
CA PRO A 74 -9.28 -10.29 -3.42
C PRO A 74 -8.92 -11.35 -4.47
N ASP A 75 -9.28 -11.14 -5.73
CA ASP A 75 -9.00 -12.10 -6.82
C ASP A 75 -7.57 -11.96 -7.37
N THR A 76 -6.81 -10.98 -6.88
CA THR A 76 -5.43 -10.73 -7.34
C THR A 76 -4.50 -11.87 -6.93
N THR A 77 -3.79 -12.44 -7.90
CA THR A 77 -2.82 -13.52 -7.67
C THR A 77 -1.42 -13.00 -7.39
N ARG A 78 -0.51 -13.89 -7.01
CA ARG A 78 0.92 -13.55 -6.86
C ARG A 78 1.54 -13.08 -8.17
N ASP A 79 1.18 -13.72 -9.27
CA ASP A 79 1.72 -13.42 -10.60
C ASP A 79 1.24 -12.04 -11.06
N ASP A 80 0.00 -11.68 -10.74
CA ASP A 80 -0.55 -10.35 -10.97
C ASP A 80 0.23 -9.26 -10.22
N LEU A 81 0.48 -9.46 -8.92
CA LEU A 81 1.24 -8.52 -8.11
C LEU A 81 2.70 -8.43 -8.56
N THR A 82 3.30 -9.55 -8.98
CA THR A 82 4.65 -9.58 -9.55
C THR A 82 4.71 -8.80 -10.87
N THR A 83 3.66 -8.92 -11.69
CA THR A 83 3.54 -8.16 -12.95
C THR A 83 3.46 -6.66 -12.66
N ILE A 84 2.69 -6.24 -11.64
CA ILE A 84 2.65 -4.85 -11.20
C ILE A 84 4.03 -4.35 -10.76
N THR A 85 4.76 -5.10 -9.93
CA THR A 85 6.02 -4.62 -9.34
C THR A 85 7.19 -4.67 -10.31
N GLU A 86 7.28 -5.70 -11.16
CA GLU A 86 8.43 -5.92 -12.05
C GLU A 86 8.20 -5.37 -13.46
N GLN A 87 6.94 -5.24 -13.89
CA GLN A 87 6.57 -4.77 -15.23
C GLN A 87 5.46 -3.70 -15.16
N PRO A 88 5.64 -2.59 -14.43
CA PRO A 88 4.58 -1.61 -14.15
C PRO A 88 4.02 -0.89 -15.38
N HIS A 89 4.74 -0.92 -16.50
CA HIS A 89 4.31 -0.33 -17.77
C HIS A 89 3.75 -1.36 -18.75
N ASP A 90 3.70 -2.64 -18.37
CA ASP A 90 3.03 -3.65 -19.18
C ASP A 90 1.52 -3.34 -19.26
N PRO A 91 0.89 -3.41 -20.44
CA PRO A 91 -0.54 -3.19 -20.58
C PRO A 91 -1.40 -4.03 -19.62
N ALA A 92 -0.97 -5.24 -19.27
CA ALA A 92 -1.64 -6.09 -18.30
C ALA A 92 -1.60 -5.50 -16.88
N ALA A 93 -0.43 -5.01 -16.42
CA ALA A 93 -0.30 -4.35 -15.12
C ALA A 93 -1.19 -3.09 -15.03
N VAL A 94 -1.12 -2.24 -16.07
CA VAL A 94 -1.92 -1.01 -16.14
C VAL A 94 -3.41 -1.33 -16.13
N LYS A 95 -3.84 -2.31 -16.95
CA LYS A 95 -5.24 -2.74 -17.00
C LYS A 95 -5.70 -3.30 -15.67
N LEU A 96 -4.88 -4.10 -14.99
CA LEU A 96 -5.21 -4.68 -13.70
C LEU A 96 -5.42 -3.59 -12.65
N ILE A 97 -4.45 -2.68 -12.48
CA ILE A 97 -4.57 -1.55 -11.55
C ILE A 97 -5.83 -0.75 -11.86
N PHE A 98 -6.00 -0.31 -13.11
CA PHE A 98 -7.15 0.50 -13.50
C PHE A 98 -8.47 -0.20 -13.23
N THR A 99 -8.57 -1.49 -13.56
CA THR A 99 -9.80 -2.27 -13.34
C THR A 99 -10.09 -2.42 -11.86
N SER A 100 -9.11 -2.81 -11.04
CA SER A 100 -9.28 -2.98 -9.59
C SER A 100 -9.71 -1.70 -8.89
N LEU A 101 -9.10 -0.56 -9.24
CA LEU A 101 -9.47 0.74 -8.67
C LEU A 101 -10.88 1.14 -9.11
N THR A 102 -11.23 0.92 -10.39
CA THR A 102 -12.53 1.30 -10.96
C THR A 102 -13.67 0.45 -10.39
N THR A 103 -13.51 -0.87 -10.31
CA THR A 103 -14.56 -1.75 -9.79
C THR A 103 -14.79 -1.57 -8.29
N CYS A 104 -13.72 -1.29 -7.53
CA CYS A 104 -13.84 -0.89 -6.13
C CYS A 104 -14.59 0.44 -5.99
N PHE A 105 -14.26 1.44 -6.82
CA PHE A 105 -14.87 2.76 -6.76
C PHE A 105 -16.35 2.75 -7.15
N GLU A 106 -16.71 1.99 -8.17
CA GLU A 106 -18.09 1.88 -8.64
C GLU A 106 -18.97 0.95 -7.78
N GLY A 107 -18.46 0.40 -6.67
CA GLY A 107 -19.22 -0.49 -5.78
C GLY A 107 -19.46 -1.90 -6.34
N ARG A 108 -19.11 -2.15 -7.61
CA ARG A 108 -19.24 -3.45 -8.30
C ARG A 108 -18.45 -4.58 -7.64
N THR A 109 -17.37 -4.24 -6.94
CA THR A 109 -16.63 -5.17 -6.09
C THR A 109 -16.57 -4.57 -4.69
N PRO A 110 -17.43 -5.01 -3.76
CA PRO A 110 -17.39 -4.51 -2.40
C PRO A 110 -16.04 -4.86 -1.77
N VAL A 111 -15.47 -3.90 -1.04
CA VAL A 111 -14.23 -4.13 -0.29
C VAL A 111 -14.49 -5.24 0.73
N ASN A 112 -13.68 -6.29 0.70
CA ASN A 112 -13.73 -7.33 1.72
C ASN A 112 -13.25 -6.74 3.05
N GLN A 113 -14.19 -6.53 3.99
CA GLN A 113 -13.90 -5.84 5.24
C GLN A 113 -12.80 -6.51 6.06
N GLU A 114 -12.81 -7.84 6.19
CA GLU A 114 -11.77 -8.53 6.96
C GLU A 114 -10.38 -8.36 6.32
N ARG A 115 -10.33 -8.36 4.99
CA ARG A 115 -9.08 -8.13 4.25
C ARG A 115 -8.59 -6.70 4.44
N ALA A 116 -9.50 -5.73 4.42
CA ALA A 116 -9.20 -4.34 4.72
C ALA A 116 -8.70 -4.16 6.17
N ASP A 117 -9.34 -4.80 7.15
CA ASP A 117 -8.90 -4.76 8.55
C ASP A 117 -7.49 -5.33 8.73
N ARG A 118 -7.18 -6.44 8.04
CA ARG A 118 -5.82 -7.01 8.03
C ARG A 118 -4.81 -6.07 7.36
N ALA A 119 -5.20 -5.36 6.30
CA ALA A 119 -4.36 -4.33 5.69
C ALA A 119 -4.12 -3.15 6.64
N TYR A 120 -5.16 -2.66 7.32
CA TYR A 120 -5.02 -1.57 8.30
C TYR A 120 -4.08 -1.96 9.44
N ASN A 121 -4.20 -3.17 9.98
CA ASN A 121 -3.29 -3.68 11.00
C ASN A 121 -1.83 -3.73 10.48
N LEU A 122 -1.61 -4.18 9.24
CA LEU A 122 -0.28 -4.12 8.63
C LEU A 122 0.24 -2.67 8.55
N PHE A 123 -0.58 -1.71 8.12
CA PHE A 123 -0.18 -0.31 8.10
C PHE A 123 0.10 0.25 9.51
N ASP A 124 -0.61 -0.19 10.54
CA ASP A 124 -0.32 0.17 11.93
C ASP A 124 1.05 -0.35 12.35
N GLN A 125 1.37 -1.60 12.03
CA GLN A 125 2.67 -2.20 12.33
C GLN A 125 3.82 -1.51 11.58
N LEU A 126 3.62 -1.20 10.29
CA LEU A 126 4.60 -0.45 9.50
C LEU A 126 4.85 0.93 10.12
N THR A 127 3.77 1.64 10.46
CA THR A 127 3.86 2.98 11.08
C THR A 127 4.48 2.93 12.47
N ALA A 128 4.20 1.89 13.26
CA ALA A 128 4.83 1.69 14.57
C ALA A 128 6.34 1.39 14.44
N ALA A 129 6.75 0.72 13.38
CA ALA A 129 8.16 0.40 13.14
C ALA A 129 8.97 1.62 12.68
N VAL A 130 8.44 2.44 11.76
CA VAL A 130 9.23 3.51 11.12
C VAL A 130 8.71 4.94 11.32
N GLY A 131 7.59 5.11 12.01
CA GLY A 131 6.86 6.37 12.08
C GLY A 131 5.99 6.61 10.84
N PRO A 132 5.24 7.73 10.80
CA PRO A 132 4.46 8.11 9.62
C PRO A 132 5.38 8.59 8.50
N THR A 133 5.10 8.16 7.27
CA THR A 133 5.84 8.53 6.06
C THR A 133 4.87 8.94 4.95
N PRO A 134 5.30 9.74 3.96
CA PRO A 134 4.42 10.24 2.90
C PRO A 134 3.62 9.16 2.18
N HIS A 135 4.27 8.08 1.72
CA HIS A 135 3.59 7.07 0.92
C HIS A 135 2.77 6.11 1.80
N LEU A 136 3.20 5.78 3.02
CA LEU A 136 2.36 5.04 3.99
C LEU A 136 1.09 5.81 4.32
N SER A 137 1.20 7.09 4.71
CA SER A 137 0.03 7.92 5.02
C SER A 137 -0.89 8.08 3.82
N ALA A 138 -0.36 8.30 2.61
CA ALA A 138 -1.18 8.39 1.40
C ALA A 138 -1.89 7.06 1.07
N SER A 139 -1.26 5.92 1.33
CA SER A 139 -1.85 4.60 1.11
C SER A 139 -2.99 4.33 2.09
N ARG A 140 -2.81 4.68 3.37
CA ARG A 140 -3.88 4.63 4.39
C ARG A 140 -5.04 5.55 4.04
N ALA A 141 -4.75 6.75 3.54
CA ALA A 141 -5.77 7.69 3.07
C ALA A 141 -6.59 7.08 1.93
N TYR A 142 -5.93 6.41 0.97
CA TYR A 142 -6.60 5.75 -0.14
C TYR A 142 -7.52 4.63 0.36
N LEU A 143 -7.03 3.78 1.26
CA LEU A 143 -7.83 2.68 1.81
C LEU A 143 -9.03 3.18 2.63
N ALA A 144 -8.85 4.22 3.44
CA ALA A 144 -9.95 4.84 4.18
C ALA A 144 -10.99 5.43 3.25
N TRP A 145 -10.55 6.08 2.16
CA TRP A 145 -11.45 6.59 1.14
C TRP A 145 -12.21 5.46 0.43
N ALA A 146 -11.51 4.38 0.06
CA ALA A 146 -12.10 3.19 -0.54
C ALA A 146 -13.11 2.49 0.38
N ALA A 147 -12.85 2.48 1.69
CA ALA A 147 -13.74 1.98 2.73
C ALA A 147 -14.86 2.97 3.12
N ARG A 148 -14.97 4.10 2.41
CA ARG A 148 -15.97 5.16 2.63
C ARG A 148 -15.92 5.78 4.03
N ASP A 149 -14.72 5.94 4.56
CA ASP A 149 -14.44 6.71 5.76
C ASP A 149 -13.74 8.03 5.36
N PRO A 150 -14.51 9.06 4.95
CA PRO A 150 -13.95 10.33 4.47
C PRO A 150 -13.20 11.09 5.57
N ASP A 151 -13.55 10.88 6.84
CA ASP A 151 -12.89 11.54 7.96
C ASP A 151 -11.49 10.97 8.18
N GLN A 152 -11.34 9.64 8.22
CA GLN A 152 -10.01 9.02 8.26
C GLN A 152 -9.21 9.27 6.98
N ALA A 153 -9.87 9.22 5.81
CA ALA A 153 -9.22 9.52 4.54
C ALA A 153 -8.62 10.93 4.55
N SER A 154 -9.38 11.91 5.02
CA SER A 154 -8.94 13.29 5.17
C SER A 154 -7.75 13.42 6.14
N SER A 155 -7.84 12.78 7.31
CA SER A 155 -6.77 12.79 8.32
C SER A 155 -5.43 12.28 7.77
N TYR A 156 -5.43 11.09 7.15
CA TYR A 156 -4.21 10.52 6.58
C TYR A 156 -3.72 11.28 5.35
N MET A 157 -4.62 11.83 4.52
CA MET A 157 -4.27 12.66 3.37
C MET A 157 -3.56 13.95 3.82
N VAL A 158 -4.07 14.63 4.86
CA VAL A 158 -3.41 15.82 5.44
C VAL A 158 -2.05 15.46 6.02
N GLN A 159 -1.94 14.32 6.71
CA GLN A 159 -0.65 13.85 7.22
C GLN A 159 0.35 13.62 6.08
N ALA A 160 -0.05 12.95 5.00
CA ALA A 160 0.80 12.71 3.84
C ALA A 160 1.27 14.03 3.18
N LEU A 161 0.36 14.98 2.94
CA LEU A 161 0.69 16.29 2.35
C LEU A 161 1.52 17.18 3.28
N THR A 162 1.44 16.98 4.59
CA THR A 162 2.29 17.67 5.56
C THR A 162 3.73 17.16 5.50
N LEU A 163 3.91 15.85 5.32
CA LEU A 163 5.23 15.21 5.18
C LEU A 163 5.83 15.46 3.80
N ASP A 164 5.03 15.42 2.74
CA ASP A 164 5.41 15.75 1.37
C ASP A 164 4.24 16.38 0.61
N ARG A 165 4.34 17.68 0.35
CA ARG A 165 3.32 18.45 -0.37
C ARG A 165 3.16 18.04 -1.84
N THR A 166 4.11 17.28 -2.38
CA THR A 166 4.11 16.81 -3.77
C THR A 166 3.61 15.37 -3.93
N ASN A 167 3.12 14.75 -2.84
CA ASN A 167 2.59 13.40 -2.90
C ASN A 167 1.31 13.34 -3.75
N ASN A 168 1.45 12.80 -4.97
CA ASN A 168 0.38 12.76 -5.96
C ASN A 168 -0.85 11.97 -5.50
N LEU A 169 -0.68 10.87 -4.77
CA LEU A 169 -1.82 10.07 -4.30
C LEU A 169 -2.65 10.84 -3.27
N ALA A 170 -1.98 11.49 -2.31
CA ALA A 170 -2.66 12.34 -1.33
C ALA A 170 -3.35 13.54 -2.01
N ALA A 171 -2.73 14.16 -3.01
CA ALA A 171 -3.33 15.24 -3.79
C ALA A 171 -4.58 14.79 -4.56
N LEU A 172 -4.56 13.58 -5.14
CA LEU A 172 -5.73 13.00 -5.81
C LEU A 172 -6.90 12.78 -4.84
N ILE A 173 -6.61 12.25 -3.65
CA ILE A 173 -7.63 12.04 -2.60
C ILE A 173 -8.18 13.38 -2.12
N ALA A 174 -7.32 14.39 -1.91
CA ALA A 174 -7.75 15.73 -1.54
C ALA A 174 -8.72 16.33 -2.58
N LEU A 175 -8.39 16.19 -3.88
CA LEU A 175 -9.26 16.64 -4.96
C LEU A 175 -10.59 15.89 -4.96
N ALA A 176 -10.56 14.55 -4.83
CA ALA A 176 -11.77 13.72 -4.78
C ALA A 176 -12.70 14.13 -3.63
N LEU A 177 -12.16 14.23 -2.41
CA LEU A 177 -12.92 14.66 -1.23
C LEU A 177 -13.48 16.08 -1.39
N SER A 178 -12.69 17.03 -1.93
CA SER A 178 -13.16 18.41 -2.16
C SER A 178 -14.31 18.51 -3.16
N LYS A 179 -14.45 17.51 -4.04
CA LYS A 179 -15.50 17.40 -5.05
C LYS A 179 -16.65 16.49 -4.59
N ASN A 180 -16.63 15.98 -3.36
CA ASN A 180 -17.54 14.96 -2.85
C ASN A 180 -17.60 13.70 -3.74
N ILE A 181 -16.47 13.35 -4.36
CA ILE A 181 -16.32 12.12 -5.14
C ILE A 181 -15.94 11.01 -4.15
N ASN A 182 -16.87 10.09 -3.92
CA ASN A 182 -16.71 8.95 -3.03
C ASN A 182 -17.09 7.65 -3.75
N PRO A 183 -16.53 6.49 -3.34
CA PRO A 183 -16.98 5.21 -3.86
C PRO A 183 -18.50 5.03 -3.67
N THR A 184 -19.19 4.54 -4.70
CA THR A 184 -20.66 4.40 -4.70
C THR A 184 -21.13 3.12 -4.02
N ASP A 185 -22.31 3.16 -3.42
CA ASP A 185 -23.15 1.99 -3.17
C ASP A 185 -23.93 1.72 -4.46
N ASP A 186 -23.83 0.50 -5.01
CA ASP A 186 -24.85 0.02 -5.95
C ASP A 186 -26.20 -0.14 -5.22
#